data_AF-A0A924K5U2-F1
#
_entry.id   AF-A0A924K5U2-F1
#
_cell.length_a   1.000
_cell.length_b   1.000
_cell.length_c   1.000
_cell.angle_alpha   90.00
_cell.angle_beta   90.00
_cell.angle_gamma   90.00
#
_symmetry.space_group_name_H-M   'P 1'
#
loop_
_entity.id
_entity.type
_entity.pdbx_description
1 polymer ?
#
loop_
_entity_poly.entity_id
_entity_poly.type
_entity_poly.pdbx_seq_one_letter_code
_entity_poly.pdbx_strand_id
1 'polypeptide(L)'
;MKKITFSALFLVLISAAAFAQSKSSLARMKAVENNLIPFVSVKGFNSWTLAERMKFYKVPGVSIAVIKDYKIDWAKGYGFADTLKRHKVTTQTMFSAGSISKFVMAAGALKLVENGKLTLDDPINNYLRSWKVKDNEWLIKKPITLRMLLSHTAGTSQTSYFGFTPDKKSFPSIVEILNGDPIAESRSVVVNSEPGKDFRYSGGGSMIAQMAIMDVSGQDFAIFCNQTIFKPLAMKHTTFEQPLPQKFEKVLSWGYSEASWFKGMPYVYPQQAAAGLYATPTDLAQFFIAIQKSYKNKGNFLNNSLAKLMLSPQAPVSDGSYKEEIGIGPFLIQRTDNKSEDGKYFEFTGVNAGFLAYGIASFQNGNGVVIMLNSGDDVNGLGKEIRRSVAKTYHWTNFLPEEINPVAISESELELLCGRYKAGPDEVVCLHREKNYLVENINGGNAIYCFPIAKDSIIFTDYNVKGFFKRTADGRAISLQTAFQNQPMSRMGDEEFTPSECLKAKKYVEAKAGFEAMKMNEYQITYLAYEWLNKKPADLQAAKTILELAAEQHPDSAIVYNRWGDYYLQINDVPNAILNYKKVLAIEPDNAQINETINQLLKP
;
A
#
# COMPACT_ATOMS: atom_id res chain seq x y z
N MET A 1 25.43 7.16 -76.35
CA MET A 1 26.39 7.23 -75.22
C MET A 1 25.95 8.33 -74.26
N LYS A 2 24.99 8.03 -73.37
CA LYS A 2 25.10 7.98 -71.90
C LYS A 2 25.72 9.24 -71.24
N LYS A 3 24.84 10.17 -70.86
CA LYS A 3 25.05 11.17 -69.79
C LYS A 3 24.89 10.45 -68.43
N ILE A 4 25.86 10.63 -67.54
CA ILE A 4 25.90 10.06 -66.19
C ILE A 4 25.24 11.05 -65.23
N THR A 5 24.17 10.61 -64.57
CA THR A 5 23.47 11.29 -63.48
C THR A 5 24.23 11.07 -62.18
N PHE A 6 24.61 12.15 -61.48
CA PHE A 6 25.11 12.10 -60.10
C PHE A 6 23.90 12.13 -59.15
N SER A 7 23.60 11.00 -58.51
CA SER A 7 22.67 10.94 -57.38
C SER A 7 23.42 11.17 -56.08
N ALA A 8 23.09 12.26 -55.38
CA ALA A 8 23.55 12.52 -54.02
C ALA A 8 22.81 11.59 -53.05
N LEU A 9 23.54 10.68 -52.40
CA LEU A 9 23.03 9.85 -51.33
C LEU A 9 23.12 10.63 -50.01
N PHE A 10 21.99 11.17 -49.54
CA PHE A 10 21.85 11.71 -48.19
C PHE A 10 21.84 10.53 -47.20
N LEU A 11 22.95 10.32 -46.50
CA LEU A 11 23.02 9.36 -45.41
C LEU A 11 22.35 9.97 -44.17
N VAL A 12 21.06 9.69 -43.98
CA VAL A 12 20.35 9.97 -42.73
C VAL A 12 20.85 8.98 -41.68
N LEU A 13 21.82 9.40 -40.88
CA LEU A 13 22.19 8.72 -39.63
C LEU A 13 21.04 8.89 -38.63
N ILE A 14 20.07 7.98 -38.67
CA ILE A 14 19.11 7.80 -37.58
C ILE A 14 19.88 7.21 -36.40
N SER A 15 20.32 8.05 -35.48
CA SER A 15 20.89 7.61 -34.21
C SER A 15 19.77 6.98 -33.36
N ALA A 16 19.61 5.67 -33.47
CA ALA A 16 18.95 4.87 -32.44
C ALA A 16 19.87 4.86 -31.21
N ALA A 17 19.81 5.93 -30.41
CA ALA A 17 20.43 5.96 -29.09
C ALA A 17 19.61 5.04 -28.16
N ALA A 18 19.89 3.73 -28.23
CA ALA A 18 19.60 2.84 -27.12
C ALA A 18 20.32 3.42 -25.90
N PHE A 19 19.58 3.65 -24.80
CA PHE A 19 20.14 4.06 -23.51
C PHE A 19 21.10 2.98 -23.00
N ALA A 20 22.33 2.96 -23.48
CA ALA A 20 23.39 2.19 -22.87
C ALA A 20 23.61 2.80 -21.47
N GLN A 21 23.23 2.06 -20.43
CA GLN A 21 23.49 2.47 -19.05
C GLN A 21 25.00 2.68 -18.88
N SER A 22 25.38 3.80 -18.26
CA SER A 22 26.80 4.04 -17.97
C SER A 22 27.35 2.91 -17.08
N LYS A 23 28.65 2.61 -17.19
CA LYS A 23 29.30 1.63 -16.28
C LYS A 23 29.01 1.95 -14.80
N SER A 24 28.93 3.24 -14.46
CA SER A 24 28.60 3.70 -13.10
C SER A 24 27.15 3.41 -12.70
N SER A 25 26.19 3.57 -13.62
CA SER A 25 24.77 3.28 -13.40
C SER A 25 24.55 1.78 -13.21
N LEU A 26 25.24 0.95 -14.01
CA LEU A 26 25.19 -0.50 -13.88
C LEU A 26 25.76 -0.98 -12.53
N ALA A 27 26.85 -0.38 -12.05
CA ALA A 27 27.43 -0.69 -10.75
C ALA A 27 26.47 -0.33 -9.60
N ARG A 28 25.84 0.85 -9.64
CA ARG A 28 24.82 1.25 -8.66
C ARG A 28 23.59 0.37 -8.71
N MET A 29 23.10 0.01 -9.90
CA MET A 29 21.99 -0.93 -10.05
C MET A 29 22.30 -2.27 -9.39
N LYS A 30 23.48 -2.85 -9.66
CA LYS A 30 23.92 -4.08 -8.99
C LYS A 30 24.04 -3.91 -7.47
N ALA A 31 24.53 -2.76 -6.99
CA ALA A 31 24.56 -2.49 -5.56
C ALA A 31 23.14 -2.47 -4.97
N VAL A 32 22.17 -1.83 -5.64
CA VAL A 32 20.77 -1.85 -5.20
C VAL A 32 20.20 -3.26 -5.18
N GLU A 33 20.49 -4.08 -6.21
CA GLU A 33 20.03 -5.47 -6.32
C GLU A 33 20.58 -6.40 -5.23
N ASN A 34 21.73 -6.09 -4.63
CA ASN A 34 22.43 -6.98 -3.68
C ASN A 34 22.51 -6.43 -2.25
N ASN A 35 21.98 -5.23 -1.99
CA ASN A 35 22.07 -4.56 -0.69
C ASN A 35 20.70 -4.17 -0.10
N LEU A 36 19.70 -5.05 -0.19
CA LEU A 36 18.44 -4.85 0.55
C LEU A 36 18.72 -4.99 2.04
N ILE A 37 18.20 -4.05 2.83
CA ILE A 37 18.48 -3.92 4.26
C ILE A 37 17.19 -3.75 5.06
N PRO A 38 17.18 -4.12 6.35
CA PRO A 38 16.11 -3.78 7.28
C PRO A 38 16.02 -2.26 7.51
N PHE A 39 15.06 -1.80 8.31
CA PHE A 39 14.85 -0.36 8.51
C PHE A 39 16.06 0.31 9.15
N VAL A 40 16.63 -0.36 10.16
CA VAL A 40 17.85 0.05 10.82
C VAL A 40 19.04 -0.68 10.21
N SER A 41 19.99 0.06 9.62
CA SER A 41 21.23 -0.54 9.12
C SER A 41 22.04 -1.07 10.30
N VAL A 42 22.62 -2.24 10.14
CA VAL A 42 23.45 -2.87 11.16
C VAL A 42 24.81 -3.20 10.56
N LYS A 43 25.88 -2.73 11.21
CA LYS A 43 27.25 -2.96 10.74
C LYS A 43 27.56 -4.45 10.76
N GLY A 44 28.05 -4.95 9.63
CA GLY A 44 28.40 -6.37 9.45
C GLY A 44 27.19 -7.29 9.23
N PHE A 45 25.97 -6.76 9.13
CA PHE A 45 24.81 -7.55 8.73
C PHE A 45 24.88 -7.88 7.24
N ASN A 46 24.64 -9.16 6.91
CA ASN A 46 24.54 -9.59 5.52
C ASN A 46 23.24 -9.06 4.92
N SER A 47 23.36 -8.16 3.94
CA SER A 47 22.22 -7.70 3.17
C SER A 47 21.59 -8.82 2.36
N TRP A 48 20.34 -8.64 1.97
CA TRP A 48 19.65 -9.55 1.08
C TRP A 48 19.76 -9.10 -0.38
N THR A 49 19.65 -10.06 -1.27
CA THR A 49 19.44 -9.80 -2.69
C THR A 49 17.97 -9.56 -3.00
N LEU A 50 17.70 -8.80 -4.07
CA LEU A 50 16.35 -8.58 -4.57
C LEU A 50 15.64 -9.89 -4.90
N ALA A 51 16.36 -10.88 -5.44
CA ALA A 51 15.79 -12.18 -5.79
C ALA A 51 15.32 -12.96 -4.56
N GLU A 52 16.12 -12.97 -3.48
CA GLU A 52 15.74 -13.59 -2.20
C GLU A 52 14.50 -12.93 -1.61
N ARG A 53 14.44 -11.60 -1.65
CA ARG A 53 13.31 -10.85 -1.08
C ARG A 53 12.05 -10.94 -1.94
N MET A 54 12.16 -10.96 -3.27
CA MET A 54 11.03 -11.28 -4.15
C MET A 54 10.45 -12.66 -3.83
N LYS A 55 11.31 -13.68 -3.61
CA LYS A 55 10.87 -15.02 -3.21
C LYS A 55 10.22 -15.02 -1.82
N PHE A 56 10.82 -14.34 -0.85
CA PHE A 56 10.31 -14.23 0.51
C PHE A 56 8.91 -13.61 0.55
N TYR A 57 8.72 -12.49 -0.13
CA TYR A 57 7.43 -11.78 -0.22
C TYR A 57 6.49 -12.36 -1.28
N LYS A 58 6.87 -13.46 -1.95
CA LYS A 58 6.13 -14.08 -3.05
C LYS A 58 5.72 -13.10 -4.16
N VAL A 59 6.57 -12.10 -4.45
CA VAL A 59 6.28 -11.09 -5.48
C VAL A 59 6.67 -11.62 -6.85
N PRO A 60 5.72 -11.81 -7.79
CA PRO A 60 6.03 -12.39 -9.09
C PRO A 60 6.88 -11.48 -9.97
N GLY A 61 6.66 -10.16 -9.88
CA GLY A 61 7.27 -9.16 -10.74
C GLY A 61 7.39 -7.79 -10.07
N VAL A 62 8.51 -7.12 -10.35
CA VAL A 62 8.80 -5.76 -9.88
C VAL A 62 9.48 -4.96 -10.98
N SER A 63 9.17 -3.67 -11.06
CA SER A 63 9.84 -2.73 -11.94
C SER A 63 10.28 -1.50 -11.14
N ILE A 64 11.52 -1.06 -11.35
CA ILE A 64 12.17 0.01 -10.58
C ILE A 64 12.74 1.04 -11.55
N ALA A 65 12.54 2.33 -11.26
CA ALA A 65 13.22 3.45 -11.92
C ALA A 65 13.86 4.36 -10.86
N VAL A 66 15.19 4.50 -10.89
CA VAL A 66 15.94 5.35 -9.96
C VAL A 66 16.25 6.70 -10.60
N ILE A 67 15.99 7.77 -9.85
CA ILE A 67 16.25 9.14 -10.22
C ILE A 67 17.52 9.61 -9.51
N LYS A 68 18.46 10.17 -10.28
CA LYS A 68 19.67 10.84 -9.78
C LYS A 68 19.86 12.15 -10.54
N ASP A 69 20.10 13.24 -9.83
CA ASP A 69 20.35 14.58 -10.40
C ASP A 69 19.30 15.00 -11.44
N TYR A 70 18.02 14.82 -11.11
CA TYR A 70 16.86 15.15 -11.97
C TYR A 70 16.82 14.41 -13.31
N LYS A 71 17.41 13.21 -13.37
CA LYS A 71 17.40 12.31 -14.52
C LYS A 71 17.19 10.86 -14.05
N ILE A 72 16.63 10.04 -14.92
CA ILE A 72 16.57 8.59 -14.67
C ILE A 72 17.99 8.05 -14.85
N ASP A 73 18.59 7.50 -13.78
CA ASP A 73 19.93 6.89 -13.82
C ASP A 73 19.87 5.49 -14.42
N TRP A 74 18.87 4.71 -14.02
CA TRP A 74 18.54 3.42 -14.61
C TRP A 74 17.08 3.05 -14.33
N ALA A 75 16.53 2.17 -15.16
CA ALA A 75 15.27 1.48 -14.93
C ALA A 75 15.40 0.02 -15.33
N LYS A 76 14.73 -0.88 -14.59
CA LYS A 76 14.79 -2.33 -14.86
C LYS A 76 13.55 -3.06 -14.30
N GLY A 77 13.10 -4.04 -15.07
CA GLY A 77 12.07 -5.01 -14.68
C GLY A 77 12.67 -6.35 -14.24
N TYR A 78 12.03 -7.01 -13.29
CA TYR A 78 12.42 -8.30 -12.72
C TYR A 78 11.19 -9.21 -12.60
N GLY A 79 11.39 -10.52 -12.78
CA GLY A 79 10.33 -11.50 -12.67
C GLY A 79 9.33 -11.47 -13.83
N PHE A 80 8.06 -11.77 -13.54
CA PHE A 80 7.01 -11.97 -14.52
C PHE A 80 5.86 -10.96 -14.36
N ALA A 81 5.46 -10.36 -15.47
CA ALA A 81 4.25 -9.56 -15.61
C ALA A 81 3.00 -10.45 -15.73
N ASP A 82 3.18 -11.65 -16.29
CA ASP A 82 2.17 -12.72 -16.38
C ASP A 82 2.87 -14.06 -16.11
N THR A 83 2.56 -14.71 -14.99
CA THR A 83 3.14 -15.98 -14.56
C THR A 83 2.64 -17.18 -15.36
N LEU A 84 1.42 -17.12 -15.91
CA LEU A 84 0.84 -18.19 -16.72
C LEU A 84 1.47 -18.20 -18.12
N LYS A 85 1.52 -17.03 -18.76
CA LYS A 85 2.17 -16.87 -20.08
C LYS A 85 3.68 -16.69 -19.99
N ARG A 86 4.22 -16.60 -18.77
CA ARG A 86 5.64 -16.34 -18.48
C ARG A 86 6.17 -15.07 -19.17
N HIS A 87 5.33 -14.05 -19.33
CA HIS A 87 5.76 -12.76 -19.85
C HIS A 87 6.62 -12.05 -18.80
N LYS A 88 7.83 -11.63 -19.17
CA LYS A 88 8.76 -10.96 -18.26
C LYS A 88 8.33 -9.52 -18.01
N VAL A 89 8.58 -9.03 -16.80
CA VAL A 89 8.52 -7.58 -16.55
C VAL A 89 9.63 -6.88 -17.32
N THR A 90 9.30 -5.78 -17.97
CA THR A 90 10.22 -4.90 -18.70
C THR A 90 10.05 -3.46 -18.23
N THR A 91 10.89 -2.55 -18.71
CA THR A 91 10.74 -1.10 -18.47
C THR A 91 9.50 -0.50 -19.13
N GLN A 92 8.87 -1.23 -20.05
CA GLN A 92 7.63 -0.85 -20.74
C GLN A 92 6.39 -1.45 -20.07
N THR A 93 6.56 -2.36 -19.10
CA THR A 93 5.44 -3.01 -18.43
C THR A 93 4.69 -2.01 -17.56
N MET A 94 3.40 -1.83 -17.87
CA MET A 94 2.46 -0.98 -17.14
C MET A 94 1.86 -1.75 -15.97
N PHE A 95 1.79 -1.08 -14.82
CA PHE A 95 1.19 -1.57 -13.59
C PHE A 95 0.07 -0.62 -13.17
N SER A 96 -0.87 -1.12 -12.36
CA SER A 96 -1.81 -0.22 -11.68
C SER A 96 -1.05 0.58 -10.62
N ALA A 97 -1.19 1.91 -10.65
CA ALA A 97 -0.50 2.82 -9.73
C ALA A 97 -1.33 3.18 -8.49
N GLY A 98 -2.56 2.67 -8.39
CA GLY A 98 -3.47 2.92 -7.28
C GLY A 98 -3.56 4.41 -6.93
N SER A 99 -3.41 4.72 -5.65
CA SER A 99 -3.57 6.10 -5.16
C SER A 99 -2.51 7.11 -5.63
N ILE A 100 -1.44 6.72 -6.32
CA ILE A 100 -0.58 7.70 -7.03
C ILE A 100 -1.42 8.53 -8.04
N SER A 101 -2.56 8.00 -8.50
CA SER A 101 -3.59 8.75 -9.22
C SER A 101 -3.89 10.13 -8.62
N LYS A 102 -3.97 10.23 -7.29
CA LYS A 102 -4.35 11.46 -6.59
C LYS A 102 -3.27 12.54 -6.70
N PHE A 103 -2.01 12.14 -6.65
CA PHE A 103 -0.89 13.05 -6.83
C PHE A 103 -0.84 13.61 -8.26
N VAL A 104 -1.03 12.74 -9.25
CA VAL A 104 -1.10 13.14 -10.65
C VAL A 104 -2.31 14.04 -10.91
N MET A 105 -3.48 13.71 -10.35
CA MET A 105 -4.68 14.53 -10.42
C MET A 105 -4.44 15.92 -9.80
N ALA A 106 -3.80 15.99 -8.64
CA ALA A 106 -3.49 17.26 -7.99
C ALA A 106 -2.62 18.15 -8.88
N ALA A 107 -1.62 17.59 -9.57
CA ALA A 107 -0.84 18.36 -10.55
C ALA A 107 -1.70 18.87 -11.71
N GLY A 108 -2.63 18.06 -12.22
CA GLY A 108 -3.60 18.47 -13.25
C GLY A 108 -4.51 19.61 -12.78
N ALA A 109 -5.03 19.53 -11.56
CA ALA A 109 -5.82 20.59 -10.93
C ALA A 109 -5.00 21.88 -10.81
N LEU A 110 -3.74 21.79 -10.38
CA LEU A 110 -2.84 22.94 -10.26
C LEU A 110 -2.50 23.57 -11.62
N LYS A 111 -2.52 22.81 -12.73
CA LYS A 111 -2.42 23.40 -14.08
C LYS A 111 -3.64 24.25 -14.45
N LEU A 112 -4.84 23.87 -14.01
CA LEU A 112 -6.02 24.73 -14.17
C LEU A 112 -5.95 25.97 -13.27
N VAL A 113 -5.37 25.84 -12.06
CA VAL A 113 -5.11 27.00 -11.17
C VAL A 113 -4.12 27.96 -11.80
N GLU A 114 -3.01 27.45 -12.33
CA GLU A 114 -2.00 28.25 -13.04
C GLU A 114 -2.60 29.03 -14.22
N ASN A 115 -3.55 28.43 -14.93
CA ASN A 115 -4.22 29.04 -16.07
C ASN A 115 -5.44 29.92 -15.67
N GLY A 116 -5.64 30.17 -14.37
CA GLY A 116 -6.73 31.01 -13.86
C GLY A 116 -8.14 30.43 -14.08
N LYS A 117 -8.26 29.11 -14.29
CA LYS A 117 -9.53 28.41 -14.51
C LYS A 117 -10.15 27.86 -13.23
N LEU A 118 -9.31 27.57 -12.25
CA LEU A 118 -9.68 27.19 -10.88
C LEU A 118 -8.96 28.11 -9.90
N THR A 119 -9.49 28.27 -8.70
CA THR A 119 -8.72 28.72 -7.55
C THR A 119 -8.68 27.61 -6.51
N LEU A 120 -7.71 27.69 -5.60
CA LEU A 120 -7.59 26.70 -4.52
C LEU A 120 -8.63 26.90 -3.42
N ASP A 121 -9.14 28.12 -3.25
CA ASP A 121 -9.81 28.55 -2.03
C ASP A 121 -11.27 29.00 -2.24
N ASP A 122 -11.74 29.09 -3.48
CA ASP A 122 -13.17 29.27 -3.71
C ASP A 122 -13.98 28.01 -3.34
N PRO A 123 -15.26 28.18 -2.97
CA PRO A 123 -16.19 27.07 -2.80
C PRO A 123 -16.18 26.14 -4.02
N ILE A 124 -15.96 24.84 -3.82
CA ILE A 124 -15.86 23.89 -4.95
C ILE A 124 -17.13 23.86 -5.80
N ASN A 125 -18.29 24.07 -5.17
CA ASN A 125 -19.58 24.13 -5.86
C ASN A 125 -19.67 25.29 -6.86
N ASN A 126 -18.75 26.26 -6.87
CA ASN A 126 -18.68 27.27 -7.94
C ASN A 126 -18.24 26.67 -9.28
N TYR A 127 -17.50 25.56 -9.25
CA TYR A 127 -16.91 24.91 -10.43
C TYR A 127 -17.68 23.69 -10.89
N LEU A 128 -18.33 22.98 -9.97
CA LEU A 128 -19.11 21.79 -10.27
C LEU A 128 -20.42 22.16 -11.01
N ARG A 129 -20.66 21.58 -12.19
CA ARG A 129 -21.82 21.83 -13.06
C ARG A 129 -22.66 20.58 -13.27
N SER A 130 -22.02 19.43 -13.51
CA SER A 130 -22.73 18.17 -13.79
C SER A 130 -23.23 17.48 -12.52
N TRP A 131 -22.70 17.86 -11.36
CA TRP A 131 -23.07 17.37 -10.03
C TRP A 131 -22.79 18.46 -8.99
N LYS A 132 -23.32 18.37 -7.78
CA LYS A 132 -23.03 19.31 -6.68
C LYS A 132 -22.85 18.55 -5.37
N VAL A 133 -21.94 19.04 -4.53
CA VAL A 133 -21.87 18.60 -3.14
C VAL A 133 -23.14 19.08 -2.44
N LYS A 134 -23.88 18.15 -1.83
CA LYS A 134 -25.09 18.48 -1.07
C LYS A 134 -24.73 19.29 0.17
N ASP A 135 -25.45 20.37 0.42
CA ASP A 135 -25.28 21.18 1.62
C ASP A 135 -25.61 20.40 2.90
N ASN A 136 -24.93 20.78 3.98
CA ASN A 136 -25.22 20.34 5.35
C ASN A 136 -24.85 21.46 6.34
N GLU A 137 -25.08 21.23 7.63
CA GLU A 137 -24.82 22.22 8.68
C GLU A 137 -23.37 22.73 8.74
N TRP A 138 -22.39 21.93 8.34
CA TRP A 138 -20.98 22.35 8.28
C TRP A 138 -20.71 23.19 7.03
N LEU A 139 -21.26 22.81 5.89
CA LEU A 139 -21.03 23.49 4.61
C LEU A 139 -21.67 24.87 4.54
N ILE A 140 -22.75 25.09 5.30
CA ILE A 140 -23.33 26.43 5.51
C ILE A 140 -22.31 27.37 6.17
N LYS A 141 -21.50 26.86 7.10
CA LYS A 141 -20.50 27.65 7.84
C LYS A 141 -19.19 27.77 7.07
N LYS A 142 -18.77 26.69 6.41
CA LYS A 142 -17.47 26.59 5.75
C LYS A 142 -17.58 25.66 4.52
N PRO A 143 -17.71 26.20 3.31
CA PRO A 143 -17.74 25.38 2.10
C PRO A 143 -16.40 24.68 1.90
N ILE A 144 -16.43 23.46 1.34
CA ILE A 144 -15.18 22.78 0.95
C ILE A 144 -14.57 23.46 -0.28
N THR A 145 -13.25 23.49 -0.33
CA THR A 145 -12.47 24.10 -1.42
C THR A 145 -11.63 23.06 -2.14
N LEU A 146 -11.08 23.41 -3.31
CA LEU A 146 -10.17 22.53 -4.03
C LEU A 146 -8.93 22.19 -3.18
N ARG A 147 -8.38 23.16 -2.45
CA ARG A 147 -7.26 22.93 -1.51
C ARG A 147 -7.58 21.79 -0.54
N MET A 148 -8.74 21.85 0.12
CA MET A 148 -9.14 20.85 1.10
C MET A 148 -9.34 19.46 0.50
N LEU A 149 -9.84 19.38 -0.74
CA LEU A 149 -10.00 18.12 -1.46
C LEU A 149 -8.65 17.49 -1.79
N LEU A 150 -7.69 18.30 -2.27
CA LEU A 150 -6.35 17.85 -2.66
C LEU A 150 -5.42 17.58 -1.47
N SER A 151 -5.74 18.12 -0.28
CA SER A 151 -5.00 17.89 0.95
C SER A 151 -5.73 16.97 1.94
N HIS A 152 -6.80 16.30 1.52
CA HIS A 152 -7.56 15.39 2.38
C HIS A 152 -8.09 16.02 3.69
N THR A 153 -8.44 17.30 3.67
CA THR A 153 -9.00 18.01 4.84
C THR A 153 -10.46 18.43 4.63
N ALA A 154 -11.10 17.98 3.55
CA ALA A 154 -12.49 18.36 3.22
C ALA A 154 -13.57 17.65 4.06
N GLY A 155 -13.23 16.64 4.87
CA GLY A 155 -14.22 15.84 5.62
C GLY A 155 -15.08 14.92 4.74
N THR A 156 -14.64 14.63 3.50
CA THR A 156 -15.35 13.81 2.50
C THR A 156 -15.20 12.31 2.73
N SER A 157 -16.26 11.53 2.50
CA SER A 157 -16.31 10.08 2.74
C SER A 157 -15.46 9.27 1.74
N GLN A 158 -15.51 7.94 1.89
CA GLN A 158 -14.84 6.90 1.07
C GLN A 158 -13.31 6.94 1.07
N THR A 159 -12.68 5.92 1.64
CA THR A 159 -11.22 5.76 1.73
C THR A 159 -10.66 4.80 0.69
N SER A 160 -11.43 3.77 0.29
CA SER A 160 -10.98 2.66 -0.55
C SER A 160 -12.06 2.20 -1.55
N TYR A 161 -11.61 1.44 -2.55
CA TYR A 161 -12.43 0.88 -3.63
C TYR A 161 -11.97 -0.54 -3.94
N PHE A 162 -12.89 -1.47 -4.13
CA PHE A 162 -12.55 -2.82 -4.56
C PHE A 162 -12.17 -2.88 -6.05
N GLY A 163 -12.69 -1.96 -6.86
CA GLY A 163 -12.61 -2.01 -8.31
C GLY A 163 -13.62 -3.00 -8.89
N PHE A 164 -13.72 -3.05 -10.21
CA PHE A 164 -14.62 -3.94 -10.92
C PHE A 164 -13.83 -4.98 -11.70
N THR A 165 -14.38 -6.19 -11.80
CA THR A 165 -13.82 -7.20 -12.68
C THR A 165 -13.95 -6.76 -14.14
N PRO A 166 -12.97 -7.10 -15.01
CA PRO A 166 -12.96 -6.62 -16.40
C PRO A 166 -14.08 -7.20 -17.28
N ASP A 167 -14.75 -8.27 -16.84
CA ASP A 167 -15.89 -8.91 -17.52
C ASP A 167 -17.25 -8.25 -17.20
N LYS A 168 -17.27 -7.23 -16.34
CA LYS A 168 -18.49 -6.45 -16.07
C LYS A 168 -18.99 -5.77 -17.36
N LYS A 169 -20.28 -5.92 -17.65
CA LYS A 169 -20.91 -5.42 -18.90
C LYS A 169 -20.85 -3.90 -19.07
N SER A 170 -20.94 -3.16 -17.97
CA SER A 170 -20.90 -1.70 -17.95
C SER A 170 -20.29 -1.20 -16.64
N PHE A 171 -19.70 0.00 -16.70
CA PHE A 171 -19.08 0.64 -15.55
C PHE A 171 -19.80 1.93 -15.21
N PRO A 172 -19.90 2.29 -13.92
CA PRO A 172 -20.54 3.52 -13.49
C PRO A 172 -19.76 4.75 -13.98
N SER A 173 -20.48 5.79 -14.37
CA SER A 173 -19.97 7.14 -14.56
C SER A 173 -19.57 7.78 -13.24
N ILE A 174 -18.78 8.86 -13.30
CA ILE A 174 -18.38 9.61 -12.10
C ILE A 174 -19.58 10.14 -11.30
N VAL A 175 -20.65 10.56 -11.97
CA VAL A 175 -21.87 11.08 -11.33
C VAL A 175 -22.61 9.95 -10.58
N GLU A 176 -22.75 8.78 -11.21
CA GLU A 176 -23.35 7.60 -10.57
C GLU A 176 -22.56 7.16 -9.33
N ILE A 177 -21.22 7.23 -9.39
CA ILE A 177 -20.36 6.93 -8.23
C ILE A 177 -20.53 7.97 -7.12
N LEU A 178 -20.54 9.26 -7.47
CA LEU A 178 -20.73 10.34 -6.49
C LEU A 178 -22.10 10.25 -5.80
N ASN A 179 -23.14 9.84 -6.53
CA ASN A 179 -24.48 9.62 -6.02
C ASN A 179 -24.65 8.31 -5.24
N GLY A 180 -23.73 7.36 -5.38
CA GLY A 180 -23.85 6.03 -4.79
C GLY A 180 -24.96 5.20 -5.44
N ASP A 181 -25.14 5.35 -6.75
CA ASP A 181 -26.14 4.61 -7.51
C ASP A 181 -25.81 3.10 -7.48
N PRO A 182 -26.81 2.20 -7.59
CA PRO A 182 -26.57 0.76 -7.42
C PRO A 182 -25.47 0.18 -8.31
N ILE A 183 -25.32 0.68 -9.55
CA ILE A 183 -24.26 0.27 -10.49
C ILE A 183 -22.84 0.57 -9.97
N ALA A 184 -22.70 1.56 -9.09
CA ALA A 184 -21.43 2.00 -8.52
C ALA A 184 -20.92 1.10 -7.39
N GLU A 185 -21.74 0.18 -6.86
CA GLU A 185 -21.38 -0.75 -5.79
C GLU A 185 -20.69 -0.08 -4.60
N SER A 186 -21.03 1.19 -4.35
CA SER A 186 -20.46 2.03 -3.31
C SER A 186 -21.50 3.02 -2.80
N ARG A 187 -21.36 3.46 -1.55
CA ARG A 187 -22.24 4.47 -0.94
C ARG A 187 -21.99 5.83 -1.58
N SER A 188 -22.94 6.75 -1.48
CA SER A 188 -22.75 8.13 -1.95
C SER A 188 -21.56 8.84 -1.31
N VAL A 189 -20.93 9.75 -2.05
CA VAL A 189 -19.89 10.64 -1.51
C VAL A 189 -20.56 11.78 -0.76
N VAL A 190 -20.21 11.94 0.52
CA VAL A 190 -20.79 12.96 1.40
C VAL A 190 -19.71 13.63 2.24
N VAL A 191 -19.98 14.84 2.72
CA VAL A 191 -19.20 15.49 3.78
C VAL A 191 -19.81 15.06 5.11
N ASN A 192 -19.10 14.22 5.86
CA ASN A 192 -19.56 13.68 7.15
C ASN A 192 -18.62 14.08 8.32
N SER A 193 -17.82 15.13 8.12
CA SER A 193 -17.00 15.77 9.15
C SER A 193 -16.76 17.25 8.80
N GLU A 194 -16.40 18.06 9.79
CA GLU A 194 -16.17 19.50 9.65
C GLU A 194 -15.00 19.80 8.68
N PRO A 195 -15.22 20.59 7.61
CA PRO A 195 -14.17 20.96 6.67
C PRO A 195 -12.99 21.70 7.30
N GLY A 196 -11.78 21.26 6.98
CA GLY A 196 -10.52 21.83 7.45
C GLY A 196 -10.21 21.58 8.92
N LYS A 197 -10.94 20.67 9.58
CA LYS A 197 -10.70 20.31 10.98
C LYS A 197 -9.41 19.49 11.13
N ASP A 198 -9.37 18.31 10.50
CA ASP A 198 -8.27 17.36 10.60
C ASP A 198 -7.98 16.70 9.24
N PHE A 199 -6.83 16.05 9.11
CA PHE A 199 -6.54 15.16 7.98
C PHE A 199 -7.45 13.93 8.02
N ARG A 200 -8.10 13.63 6.88
CA ARG A 200 -8.82 12.39 6.66
C ARG A 200 -8.72 11.95 5.22
N TYR A 201 -7.85 10.98 4.98
CA TYR A 201 -7.63 10.41 3.65
C TYR A 201 -8.95 10.05 2.96
N SER A 202 -9.14 10.50 1.71
CA SER A 202 -10.43 10.40 1.02
C SER A 202 -10.26 10.24 -0.48
N GLY A 203 -10.72 9.10 -1.00
CA GLY A 203 -10.96 8.89 -2.43
C GLY A 203 -12.17 9.67 -2.92
N GLY A 204 -13.22 9.81 -2.10
CA GLY A 204 -14.40 10.61 -2.42
C GLY A 204 -14.07 12.07 -2.75
N GLY A 205 -13.18 12.69 -1.97
CA GLY A 205 -12.70 14.04 -2.25
C GLY A 205 -11.91 14.14 -3.55
N SER A 206 -11.16 13.10 -3.90
CA SER A 206 -10.45 13.03 -5.20
C SER A 206 -11.41 12.95 -6.38
N MET A 207 -12.55 12.27 -6.22
CA MET A 207 -13.60 12.19 -7.25
C MET A 207 -14.38 13.50 -7.41
N ILE A 208 -14.59 14.25 -6.32
CA ILE A 208 -15.14 15.61 -6.43
C ILE A 208 -14.16 16.52 -7.20
N ALA A 209 -12.85 16.42 -6.92
CA ALA A 209 -11.84 17.15 -7.68
C ALA A 209 -11.79 16.72 -9.16
N GLN A 210 -11.95 15.42 -9.45
CA GLN A 210 -12.11 14.92 -10.82
C GLN A 210 -13.27 15.58 -11.54
N MET A 211 -14.45 15.64 -10.90
CA MET A 211 -15.65 16.25 -11.46
C MET A 211 -15.42 17.74 -11.75
N ALA A 212 -14.79 18.47 -10.82
CA ALA A 212 -14.46 19.89 -11.02
C ALA A 212 -13.48 20.11 -12.19
N ILE A 213 -12.46 19.25 -12.34
CA ILE A 213 -11.55 19.29 -13.49
C ILE A 213 -12.33 19.12 -14.78
N MET A 214 -13.18 18.08 -14.87
CA MET A 214 -13.97 17.78 -16.06
C MET A 214 -14.94 18.92 -16.43
N ASP A 215 -15.67 19.46 -15.45
CA ASP A 215 -16.64 20.54 -15.66
C ASP A 215 -15.98 21.85 -16.11
N VAL A 216 -14.78 22.15 -15.60
CA VAL A 216 -14.05 23.38 -15.92
C VAL A 216 -13.29 23.26 -17.23
N SER A 217 -12.69 22.10 -17.52
CA SER A 217 -11.96 21.89 -18.77
C SER A 217 -12.88 21.56 -19.94
N GLY A 218 -14.09 21.05 -19.68
CA GLY A 218 -15.00 20.51 -20.69
C GLY A 218 -14.45 19.25 -21.37
N GLN A 219 -13.60 18.48 -20.67
CA GLN A 219 -12.94 17.29 -21.23
C GLN A 219 -13.14 16.09 -20.31
N ASP A 220 -13.13 14.90 -20.91
CA ASP A 220 -12.95 13.67 -20.15
C ASP A 220 -11.64 13.71 -19.35
N PHE A 221 -11.65 13.15 -18.15
CA PHE A 221 -10.52 13.22 -17.22
C PHE A 221 -9.25 12.57 -17.78
N ALA A 222 -9.36 11.43 -18.48
CA ALA A 222 -8.19 10.76 -19.07
C ALA A 222 -7.63 11.56 -20.24
N ILE A 223 -8.50 12.16 -21.06
CA ILE A 223 -8.09 13.05 -22.15
C ILE A 223 -7.36 14.28 -21.61
N PHE A 224 -7.95 14.94 -20.60
CA PHE A 224 -7.38 16.11 -19.94
C PHE A 224 -5.98 15.82 -19.38
N CYS A 225 -5.82 14.74 -18.61
CA CYS A 225 -4.53 14.38 -18.02
C CYS A 225 -3.49 14.00 -19.09
N ASN A 226 -3.91 13.32 -20.15
CA ASN A 226 -3.03 12.99 -21.26
C ASN A 226 -2.48 14.24 -21.97
N GLN A 227 -3.33 15.23 -22.22
CA GLN A 227 -2.92 16.48 -22.87
C GLN A 227 -2.11 17.40 -21.95
N THR A 228 -2.50 17.48 -20.68
CA THR A 228 -1.97 18.45 -19.72
C THR A 228 -0.71 17.96 -19.00
N ILE A 229 -0.57 16.64 -18.83
CA ILE A 229 0.50 16.03 -18.02
C ILE A 229 1.31 15.04 -18.87
N PHE A 230 0.68 14.00 -19.41
CA PHE A 230 1.43 12.85 -19.94
C PHE A 230 2.19 13.17 -21.22
N LYS A 231 1.54 13.83 -22.19
CA LYS A 231 2.21 14.26 -23.44
C LYS A 231 3.35 15.26 -23.17
N PRO A 232 3.16 16.36 -22.41
CA PRO A 232 4.24 17.29 -22.09
C PRO A 232 5.44 16.66 -21.38
N LEU A 233 5.19 15.64 -20.54
CA LEU A 233 6.23 14.93 -19.79
C LEU A 233 6.75 13.66 -20.51
N ALA A 234 6.31 13.42 -21.74
CA ALA A 234 6.65 12.24 -22.54
C ALA A 234 6.37 10.88 -21.84
N MET A 235 5.32 10.82 -21.02
CA MET A 235 4.85 9.64 -20.32
C MET A 235 4.00 8.76 -21.26
N LYS A 236 4.67 7.97 -22.11
CA LYS A 236 4.05 7.27 -23.25
C LYS A 236 3.26 6.00 -22.88
N HIS A 237 3.53 5.44 -21.71
CA HIS A 237 2.91 4.22 -21.18
C HIS A 237 2.18 4.55 -19.88
N THR A 238 1.37 5.61 -19.93
CA THR A 238 0.57 6.09 -18.82
C THR A 238 -0.82 6.48 -19.31
N THR A 239 -1.87 6.06 -18.59
CA THR A 239 -3.25 6.45 -18.91
C THR A 239 -4.15 6.37 -17.68
N PHE A 240 -5.23 7.16 -17.70
CA PHE A 240 -6.37 7.03 -16.80
C PHE A 240 -7.58 6.37 -17.47
N GLU A 241 -7.49 5.98 -18.74
CA GLU A 241 -8.61 5.33 -19.45
C GLU A 241 -9.04 4.04 -18.74
N GLN A 242 -10.36 3.92 -18.52
CA GLN A 242 -10.99 2.81 -17.80
C GLN A 242 -12.28 2.41 -18.54
N PRO A 243 -12.42 1.17 -19.05
CA PRO A 243 -11.42 0.09 -19.04
C PRO A 243 -10.18 0.46 -19.87
N LEU A 244 -9.09 -0.30 -19.68
CA LEU A 244 -7.84 -0.04 -20.39
C LEU A 244 -7.99 -0.31 -21.90
N PRO A 245 -7.47 0.58 -22.76
CA PRO A 245 -7.48 0.36 -24.21
C PRO A 245 -6.68 -0.89 -24.63
N GLN A 246 -7.20 -1.61 -25.65
CA GLN A 246 -6.60 -2.84 -26.18
C GLN A 246 -5.12 -2.69 -26.57
N LYS A 247 -4.70 -1.49 -27.04
CA LYS A 247 -3.30 -1.20 -27.39
C LYS A 247 -2.30 -1.46 -26.25
N PHE A 248 -2.75 -1.42 -25.00
CA PHE A 248 -1.90 -1.66 -23.83
C PHE A 248 -1.83 -3.13 -23.40
N GLU A 249 -2.72 -4.01 -23.88
CA GLU A 249 -2.79 -5.42 -23.44
C GLU A 249 -1.45 -6.15 -23.42
N LYS A 250 -0.60 -5.90 -24.43
CA LYS A 250 0.71 -6.55 -24.58
C LYS A 250 1.78 -6.06 -23.60
N VAL A 251 1.55 -4.92 -22.96
CA VAL A 251 2.48 -4.29 -22.02
C VAL A 251 1.92 -4.21 -20.61
N LEU A 252 0.76 -4.81 -20.31
CA LEU A 252 0.20 -4.82 -18.96
C LEU A 252 0.79 -5.93 -18.09
N SER A 253 0.96 -5.63 -16.81
CA SER A 253 1.10 -6.64 -15.78
C SER A 253 -0.26 -7.12 -15.30
N TRP A 254 -0.33 -8.40 -14.97
CA TRP A 254 -1.40 -8.99 -14.17
C TRP A 254 -1.14 -8.67 -12.70
N GLY A 255 -2.19 -8.62 -11.88
CA GLY A 255 -2.07 -8.48 -10.43
C GLY A 255 -2.14 -9.85 -9.77
N TYR A 256 -1.46 -10.03 -8.63
CA TYR A 256 -1.44 -11.28 -7.88
C TYR A 256 -1.76 -11.05 -6.40
N SER A 257 -2.56 -11.93 -5.81
CA SER A 257 -2.77 -11.99 -4.36
C SER A 257 -3.18 -13.39 -3.93
N GLU A 258 -2.81 -13.77 -2.71
CA GLU A 258 -3.27 -14.92 -1.94
C GLU A 258 -4.69 -14.71 -1.39
N ALA A 259 -5.21 -13.47 -1.44
CA ALA A 259 -6.57 -13.17 -1.04
C ALA A 259 -7.59 -13.89 -1.94
N SER A 260 -8.47 -14.66 -1.34
CA SER A 260 -9.46 -15.51 -2.03
C SER A 260 -10.50 -14.73 -2.85
N TRP A 261 -10.74 -13.46 -2.52
CA TRP A 261 -11.67 -12.57 -3.23
C TRP A 261 -11.09 -11.97 -4.52
N PHE A 262 -9.81 -12.20 -4.81
CA PHE A 262 -9.11 -11.69 -5.98
C PHE A 262 -8.67 -12.84 -6.90
N LYS A 263 -9.03 -12.78 -8.19
CA LYS A 263 -8.56 -13.73 -9.22
C LYS A 263 -7.76 -12.95 -10.26
N GLY A 264 -6.46 -13.18 -10.30
CA GLY A 264 -5.46 -12.37 -11.02
C GLY A 264 -5.89 -11.85 -12.39
N MET A 265 -6.38 -10.62 -12.45
CA MET A 265 -6.67 -9.81 -13.64
C MET A 265 -6.53 -8.34 -13.24
N PRO A 266 -6.15 -7.42 -14.14
CA PRO A 266 -6.23 -6.00 -13.82
C PRO A 266 -7.71 -5.59 -13.65
N TYR A 267 -8.06 -5.15 -12.45
CA TYR A 267 -9.39 -4.60 -12.16
C TYR A 267 -9.55 -3.23 -12.83
N VAL A 268 -10.80 -2.89 -13.14
CA VAL A 268 -11.22 -1.60 -13.69
C VAL A 268 -11.57 -0.67 -12.54
N TYR A 269 -11.06 0.57 -12.58
CA TYR A 269 -11.26 1.57 -11.53
C TYR A 269 -11.82 2.87 -12.13
N PRO A 270 -13.14 2.97 -12.38
CA PRO A 270 -13.80 4.18 -12.88
C PRO A 270 -13.61 5.41 -11.99
N GLN A 271 -13.21 5.22 -10.74
CA GLN A 271 -12.71 6.25 -9.83
C GLN A 271 -11.31 6.74 -10.25
N GLN A 272 -11.19 7.27 -11.47
CA GLN A 272 -9.91 7.50 -12.17
C GLN A 272 -8.92 8.32 -11.32
N ALA A 273 -9.33 9.51 -10.84
CA ALA A 273 -8.51 10.38 -10.01
C ALA A 273 -8.12 9.75 -8.66
N ALA A 274 -8.95 8.86 -8.13
CA ALA A 274 -8.68 8.22 -6.86
C ALA A 274 -7.75 7.01 -7.00
N ALA A 275 -7.87 6.21 -8.06
CA ALA A 275 -7.22 4.90 -8.16
C ALA A 275 -6.95 4.37 -9.59
N GLY A 276 -7.43 5.03 -10.65
CA GLY A 276 -7.45 4.45 -12.00
C GLY A 276 -6.20 4.64 -12.87
N LEU A 277 -5.09 5.11 -12.33
CA LEU A 277 -3.87 5.33 -13.10
C LEU A 277 -3.18 4.00 -13.40
N TYR A 278 -2.87 3.76 -14.67
CA TYR A 278 -1.87 2.76 -15.07
C TYR A 278 -0.65 3.48 -15.62
N ALA A 279 0.54 3.04 -15.21
CA ALA A 279 1.79 3.69 -15.59
C ALA A 279 2.96 2.70 -15.57
N THR A 280 4.10 3.09 -16.14
CA THR A 280 5.40 2.47 -15.88
C THR A 280 6.15 3.26 -14.79
N PRO A 281 7.10 2.64 -14.05
CA PRO A 281 7.96 3.39 -13.14
C PRO A 281 8.77 4.48 -13.84
N THR A 282 9.18 4.26 -15.10
CA THR A 282 9.92 5.24 -15.91
C THR A 282 9.09 6.50 -16.16
N ASP A 283 7.82 6.34 -16.53
CA ASP A 283 6.93 7.48 -16.77
C ASP A 283 6.63 8.25 -15.47
N LEU A 284 6.31 7.53 -14.39
CA LEU A 284 6.12 8.17 -13.09
C LEU A 284 7.41 8.87 -12.63
N ALA A 285 8.60 8.31 -12.88
CA ALA A 285 9.85 8.98 -12.56
C ALA A 285 9.99 10.33 -13.30
N GLN A 286 9.53 10.43 -14.56
CA GLN A 286 9.48 11.72 -15.28
C GLN A 286 8.55 12.72 -14.59
N PHE A 287 7.39 12.25 -14.09
CA PHE A 287 6.47 13.09 -13.32
C PHE A 287 7.12 13.62 -12.03
N PHE A 288 7.75 12.77 -11.23
CA PHE A 288 8.46 13.19 -10.01
C PHE A 288 9.60 14.17 -10.34
N ILE A 289 10.39 13.91 -11.38
CA ILE A 289 11.44 14.83 -11.87
C ILE A 289 10.85 16.20 -12.24
N ALA A 290 9.70 16.23 -12.93
CA ALA A 290 9.05 17.46 -13.34
C ALA A 290 8.61 18.31 -12.14
N ILE A 291 8.06 17.68 -11.09
CA ILE A 291 7.72 18.36 -9.84
C ILE A 291 8.97 18.89 -9.14
N GLN A 292 10.03 18.09 -9.00
CA GLN A 292 11.30 18.53 -8.41
C GLN A 292 11.91 19.73 -9.14
N LYS A 293 11.92 19.69 -10.48
CA LYS A 293 12.43 20.80 -11.29
C LYS A 293 11.56 22.05 -11.14
N SER A 294 10.24 21.90 -11.11
CA SER A 294 9.31 23.03 -10.89
C SER A 294 9.53 23.67 -9.52
N TYR A 295 9.67 22.87 -8.47
CA TYR A 295 9.97 23.32 -7.09
C TYR A 295 11.31 24.07 -7.00
N LYS A 296 12.31 23.66 -7.77
CA LYS A 296 13.65 24.30 -7.82
C LYS A 296 13.76 25.42 -8.87
N ASN A 297 12.67 25.79 -9.53
CA ASN A 297 12.64 26.77 -10.61
C ASN A 297 13.61 26.41 -11.77
N LYS A 298 13.74 25.12 -12.08
CA LYS A 298 14.58 24.53 -13.13
C LYS A 298 13.77 23.87 -14.25
N GLY A 299 12.45 24.00 -14.22
CA GLY A 299 11.53 23.37 -15.17
C GLY A 299 10.37 24.29 -15.49
N ASN A 300 9.54 23.87 -16.45
CA ASN A 300 8.41 24.63 -16.98
C ASN A 300 7.09 23.85 -16.91
N PHE A 301 7.01 22.81 -16.08
CA PHE A 301 5.80 22.00 -15.95
C PHE A 301 4.74 22.73 -15.10
N LEU A 302 5.09 23.09 -13.87
CA LEU A 302 4.34 23.99 -12.99
C LEU A 302 5.21 25.21 -12.68
N ASN A 303 4.61 26.38 -12.50
CA ASN A 303 5.32 27.54 -11.98
C ASN A 303 5.88 27.26 -10.57
N ASN A 304 6.91 28.02 -10.21
CA ASN A 304 7.65 27.77 -8.98
C ASN A 304 6.81 27.97 -7.71
N SER A 305 5.91 28.97 -7.69
CA SER A 305 5.08 29.27 -6.52
C SER A 305 4.07 28.16 -6.25
N LEU A 306 3.39 27.64 -7.28
CA LEU A 306 2.47 26.51 -7.15
C LEU A 306 3.20 25.22 -6.82
N ALA A 307 4.38 24.96 -7.40
CA ALA A 307 5.17 23.79 -7.03
C ALA A 307 5.63 23.83 -5.56
N LYS A 308 6.00 25.02 -5.04
CA LYS A 308 6.30 25.23 -3.62
C LYS A 308 5.07 25.03 -2.74
N LEU A 309 3.92 25.54 -3.16
CA LEU A 309 2.66 25.34 -2.45
C LEU A 309 2.25 23.87 -2.42
N MET A 310 2.43 23.15 -3.54
CA MET A 310 2.16 21.72 -3.66
C MET A 310 2.93 20.90 -2.61
N LEU A 311 4.18 21.27 -2.38
CA LEU A 311 5.09 20.63 -1.44
C LEU A 311 5.19 21.36 -0.09
N SER A 312 4.16 22.13 0.27
CA SER A 312 4.06 22.79 1.58
C SER A 312 3.04 22.07 2.48
N PRO A 313 3.35 21.85 3.78
CA PRO A 313 2.42 21.19 4.69
C PRO A 313 1.06 21.87 4.75
N GLN A 314 -0.02 21.10 4.58
CA GLN A 314 -1.42 21.55 4.72
C GLN A 314 -2.07 21.00 6.00
N ALA A 315 -1.70 19.81 6.44
CA ALA A 315 -2.14 19.22 7.71
C ALA A 315 -1.15 18.13 8.20
N PRO A 316 -1.05 17.90 9.52
CA PRO A 316 -0.33 16.74 10.06
C PRO A 316 -1.06 15.44 9.72
N VAL A 317 -0.30 14.36 9.51
CA VAL A 317 -0.81 13.00 9.23
C VAL A 317 -0.40 12.04 10.35
N SER A 318 0.90 11.96 10.64
CA SER A 318 1.45 11.11 11.71
C SER A 318 2.78 11.67 12.23
N ASP A 319 3.15 11.35 13.47
CA ASP A 319 4.39 11.83 14.12
C ASP A 319 5.19 10.68 14.77
N GLY A 320 5.54 9.68 13.96
CA GLY A 320 6.25 8.47 14.37
C GLY A 320 7.78 8.56 14.20
N SER A 321 8.39 7.53 13.60
CA SER A 321 9.80 7.62 13.16
C SER A 321 10.03 8.66 12.05
N TYR A 322 8.94 9.05 11.39
CA TYR A 322 8.87 10.16 10.45
C TYR A 322 7.77 11.10 10.90
N LYS A 323 8.04 12.41 10.80
CA LYS A 323 7.01 13.42 10.74
C LYS A 323 6.41 13.35 9.35
N GLU A 324 5.13 13.03 9.28
CA GLU A 324 4.36 12.93 8.04
C GLU A 324 3.30 14.01 8.01
N GLU A 325 3.28 14.75 6.91
CA GLU A 325 2.33 15.82 6.63
C GLU A 325 1.77 15.62 5.23
N ILE A 326 0.58 16.14 4.96
CA ILE A 326 0.00 16.14 3.61
C ILE A 326 0.26 17.48 2.92
N GLY A 327 0.70 17.46 1.67
CA GLY A 327 0.77 18.63 0.79
C GLY A 327 -0.54 18.83 0.00
N ILE A 328 -0.44 19.43 -1.19
CA ILE A 328 -1.53 19.41 -2.18
C ILE A 328 -1.24 18.26 -3.15
N GLY A 329 -1.74 17.07 -2.83
CA GLY A 329 -1.38 15.83 -3.52
C GLY A 329 -0.46 14.96 -2.68
N PRO A 330 0.87 15.16 -2.65
CA PRO A 330 1.80 14.20 -2.06
C PRO A 330 1.87 14.27 -0.54
N PHE A 331 2.27 13.15 0.08
CA PHE A 331 2.72 13.14 1.47
C PHE A 331 4.13 13.72 1.55
N LEU A 332 4.42 14.45 2.61
CA LEU A 332 5.70 15.06 2.90
C LEU A 332 6.26 14.36 4.14
N ILE A 333 7.46 13.82 4.02
CA ILE A 333 8.10 13.05 5.08
C ILE A 333 9.48 13.60 5.42
N GLN A 334 9.76 13.63 6.72
CA GLN A 334 11.08 13.91 7.27
C GLN A 334 11.26 13.04 8.51
N ARG A 335 12.42 12.41 8.69
CA ARG A 335 12.71 11.70 9.94
C ARG A 335 12.63 12.65 11.14
N THR A 336 12.05 12.22 12.24
CA THR A 336 11.81 13.10 13.40
C THR A 336 13.09 13.59 14.07
N ASP A 337 14.16 12.79 14.02
CA ASP A 337 15.52 13.13 14.48
C ASP A 337 16.33 13.93 13.44
N ASN A 338 15.82 14.09 12.21
CA ASN A 338 16.45 14.90 11.18
C ASN A 338 15.78 16.29 11.08
N LYS A 339 16.54 17.35 11.36
CA LYS A 339 16.07 18.73 11.16
C LYS A 339 16.58 19.39 9.87
N SER A 340 17.37 18.69 9.06
CA SER A 340 17.90 19.22 7.80
C SER A 340 16.84 19.25 6.70
N GLU A 341 16.74 20.40 6.02
CA GLU A 341 15.92 20.59 4.81
C GLU A 341 16.30 19.65 3.67
N ASP A 342 17.56 19.22 3.60
CA ASP A 342 18.05 18.29 2.57
C ASP A 342 17.56 16.85 2.76
N GLY A 343 17.08 16.52 3.97
CA GLY A 343 16.46 15.23 4.26
C GLY A 343 14.93 15.27 4.32
N LYS A 344 14.31 16.23 3.62
CA LYS A 344 12.89 16.23 3.31
C LYS A 344 12.62 15.54 1.98
N TYR A 345 11.59 14.70 1.98
CA TYR A 345 11.15 13.94 0.82
C TYR A 345 9.65 14.06 0.66
N PHE A 346 9.16 13.96 -0.57
CA PHE A 346 7.74 13.82 -0.84
C PHE A 346 7.50 12.46 -1.49
N GLU A 347 6.40 11.81 -1.12
CA GLU A 347 6.06 10.48 -1.58
C GLU A 347 4.57 10.32 -1.86
N PHE A 348 4.24 9.22 -2.54
CA PHE A 348 2.90 8.68 -2.55
C PHE A 348 2.97 7.16 -2.73
N THR A 349 2.20 6.43 -1.92
CA THR A 349 2.00 4.98 -2.05
C THR A 349 0.60 4.70 -2.61
N GLY A 350 0.51 3.81 -3.60
CA GLY A 350 -0.74 3.39 -4.21
C GLY A 350 -0.91 1.88 -4.13
N VAL A 351 -2.07 1.43 -3.67
CA VAL A 351 -2.47 0.03 -3.63
C VAL A 351 -3.76 -0.12 -4.41
N ASN A 352 -3.81 -1.13 -5.28
CA ASN A 352 -5.02 -1.66 -5.90
C ASN A 352 -4.95 -3.20 -5.79
N ALA A 353 -6.03 -3.89 -6.15
CA ALA A 353 -6.08 -5.34 -6.05
C ALA A 353 -4.93 -5.98 -6.85
N GLY A 354 -4.02 -6.67 -6.15
CA GLY A 354 -2.84 -7.32 -6.72
C GLY A 354 -1.71 -6.40 -7.16
N PHE A 355 -1.70 -5.12 -6.77
CA PHE A 355 -0.65 -4.16 -7.14
C PHE A 355 -0.24 -3.25 -5.98
N LEU A 356 1.07 -2.96 -5.94
CA LEU A 356 1.65 -1.89 -5.14
C LEU A 356 2.46 -0.96 -6.05
N ALA A 357 2.28 0.33 -5.88
CA ALA A 357 3.12 1.35 -6.47
C ALA A 357 3.63 2.29 -5.39
N TYR A 358 4.89 2.66 -5.50
CA TYR A 358 5.57 3.50 -4.54
C TYR A 358 6.43 4.51 -5.30
N GLY A 359 6.29 5.79 -4.98
CA GLY A 359 7.13 6.84 -5.55
C GLY A 359 7.57 7.81 -4.47
N ILE A 360 8.87 8.13 -4.43
CA ILE A 360 9.44 9.11 -3.51
C ILE A 360 10.52 9.92 -4.21
N ALA A 361 10.61 11.20 -3.86
CA ALA A 361 11.70 12.04 -4.32
C ALA A 361 12.09 13.09 -3.28
N SER A 362 13.37 13.47 -3.33
CA SER A 362 13.93 14.54 -2.50
C SER A 362 13.41 15.91 -2.92
N PHE A 363 13.35 16.84 -1.97
CA PHE A 363 13.05 18.24 -2.29
C PHE A 363 14.23 18.94 -3.01
N GLN A 364 15.46 18.61 -2.63
CA GLN A 364 16.61 19.48 -2.89
C GLN A 364 17.54 19.01 -4.01
N ASN A 365 17.91 17.72 -4.02
CA ASN A 365 19.05 17.23 -4.80
C ASN A 365 18.66 16.45 -6.07
N GLY A 366 17.38 16.33 -6.39
CA GLY A 366 16.94 15.69 -7.63
C GLY A 366 17.09 14.16 -7.60
N ASN A 367 17.22 13.56 -6.42
CA ASN A 367 17.20 12.12 -6.22
C ASN A 367 15.78 11.61 -5.95
N GLY A 368 15.51 10.35 -6.26
CA GLY A 368 14.22 9.70 -6.02
C GLY A 368 14.18 8.27 -6.55
N VAL A 369 13.07 7.57 -6.33
CA VAL A 369 12.82 6.24 -6.90
C VAL A 369 11.32 6.02 -7.09
N VAL A 370 10.96 5.32 -8.16
CA VAL A 370 9.64 4.74 -8.35
C VAL A 370 9.76 3.22 -8.44
N ILE A 371 8.90 2.52 -7.71
CA ILE A 371 8.87 1.06 -7.59
C ILE A 371 7.43 0.62 -7.82
N MET A 372 7.20 -0.35 -8.71
CA MET A 372 5.88 -0.94 -8.92
C MET A 372 5.98 -2.46 -8.89
N LEU A 373 5.08 -3.11 -8.17
CA LEU A 373 5.04 -4.54 -7.94
C LEU A 373 3.64 -5.06 -8.29
N ASN A 374 3.58 -6.31 -8.75
CA ASN A 374 2.33 -7.00 -9.02
C ASN A 374 1.96 -8.03 -7.94
N SER A 375 2.04 -7.64 -6.67
CA SER A 375 1.54 -8.45 -5.56
C SER A 375 0.77 -7.57 -4.58
N GLY A 376 -0.33 -8.10 -4.05
CA GLY A 376 -1.15 -7.51 -2.99
C GLY A 376 -0.91 -8.09 -1.59
N ASP A 377 0.03 -9.04 -1.42
CA ASP A 377 0.11 -9.88 -0.21
C ASP A 377 0.99 -9.30 0.90
N ASP A 378 2.05 -8.57 0.51
CA ASP A 378 2.72 -7.63 1.41
C ASP A 378 2.82 -6.29 0.69
N VAL A 379 1.79 -5.47 0.94
CA VAL A 379 1.64 -4.12 0.38
C VAL A 379 2.75 -3.15 0.80
N ASN A 380 3.78 -3.54 1.56
CA ASN A 380 4.79 -2.60 2.02
C ASN A 380 6.22 -3.13 2.15
N GLY A 381 6.44 -4.42 2.43
CA GLY A 381 7.75 -4.97 2.78
C GLY A 381 8.82 -4.74 1.71
N LEU A 382 8.66 -5.38 0.53
CA LEU A 382 9.66 -5.34 -0.54
C LEU A 382 9.91 -3.92 -1.08
N GLY A 383 8.85 -3.13 -1.26
CA GLY A 383 8.96 -1.75 -1.74
C GLY A 383 9.81 -0.89 -0.80
N LYS A 384 9.61 -1.02 0.52
CA LYS A 384 10.40 -0.31 1.53
C LYS A 384 11.85 -0.76 1.55
N GLU A 385 12.13 -2.06 1.41
CA GLU A 385 13.50 -2.59 1.34
C GLU A 385 14.26 -2.07 0.12
N ILE A 386 13.64 -2.11 -1.06
CA ILE A 386 14.23 -1.56 -2.30
C ILE A 386 14.53 -0.07 -2.11
N ARG A 387 13.57 0.70 -1.57
CA ARG A 387 13.76 2.12 -1.29
C ARG A 387 14.96 2.39 -0.37
N ARG A 388 15.13 1.59 0.69
CA ARG A 388 16.28 1.72 1.61
C ARG A 388 17.59 1.36 0.91
N SER A 389 17.60 0.32 0.09
CA SER A 389 18.76 -0.07 -0.72
C SER A 389 19.20 1.05 -1.68
N VAL A 390 18.23 1.70 -2.35
CA VAL A 390 18.48 2.89 -3.19
C VAL A 390 19.02 4.04 -2.34
N ALA A 391 18.37 4.37 -1.23
CA ALA A 391 18.82 5.45 -0.36
C ALA A 391 20.25 5.27 0.16
N LYS A 392 20.62 4.03 0.55
CA LYS A 392 21.99 3.68 0.96
C LYS A 392 22.98 3.83 -0.19
N THR A 393 22.66 3.27 -1.36
CA THR A 393 23.54 3.26 -2.54
C THR A 393 23.77 4.66 -3.12
N TYR A 394 22.77 5.53 -3.04
CA TYR A 394 22.81 6.89 -3.58
C TYR A 394 23.07 7.95 -2.50
N HIS A 395 23.38 7.53 -1.27
CA HIS A 395 23.71 8.40 -0.14
C HIS A 395 22.67 9.49 0.11
N TRP A 396 21.39 9.11 0.17
CA TRP A 396 20.30 10.03 0.44
C TRP A 396 20.44 10.64 1.83
N THR A 397 20.51 11.98 1.88
CA THR A 397 20.75 12.74 3.10
C THR A 397 19.72 12.41 4.17
N ASN A 398 20.20 11.93 5.32
CA ASN A 398 19.43 11.64 6.53
C ASN A 398 18.14 10.82 6.29
N PHE A 399 18.12 9.97 5.25
CA PHE A 399 16.96 9.15 4.94
C PHE A 399 16.89 7.87 5.79
N LEU A 400 18.04 7.25 6.03
CA LEU A 400 18.19 6.06 6.86
C LEU A 400 18.60 6.45 8.28
N PRO A 401 18.18 5.71 9.32
CA PRO A 401 18.75 5.81 10.67
C PRO A 401 20.25 5.59 10.66
N GLU A 402 20.90 6.09 11.70
CA GLU A 402 22.31 5.81 11.94
C GLU A 402 22.54 4.30 11.99
N GLU A 403 23.64 3.86 11.39
CA GLU A 403 24.01 2.46 11.41
C GLU A 403 24.36 2.04 12.83
N ILE A 404 23.74 0.95 13.27
CA ILE A 404 24.03 0.37 14.58
C ILE A 404 25.30 -0.44 14.52
N ASN A 405 26.14 -0.26 15.54
CA ASN A 405 27.26 -1.15 15.84
C ASN A 405 26.81 -2.13 16.93
N PRO A 406 26.51 -3.40 16.61
CA PRO A 406 26.12 -4.37 17.62
C PRO A 406 27.19 -4.53 18.68
N VAL A 407 26.78 -4.67 19.94
CA VAL A 407 27.66 -5.07 21.02
C VAL A 407 27.87 -6.58 20.94
N ALA A 408 29.13 -7.00 21.00
CA ALA A 408 29.46 -8.42 21.06
C ALA A 408 29.00 -9.00 22.40
N ILE A 409 28.08 -9.97 22.31
CA ILE A 409 27.61 -10.77 23.45
C ILE A 409 27.88 -12.24 23.10
N SER A 410 28.26 -13.05 24.09
CA SER A 410 28.52 -14.47 23.89
C SER A 410 27.23 -15.21 23.52
N GLU A 411 27.35 -16.32 22.80
CA GLU A 411 26.18 -17.12 22.40
C GLU A 411 25.39 -17.61 23.61
N SER A 412 26.06 -17.97 24.71
CA SER A 412 25.42 -18.37 25.96
C SER A 412 24.63 -17.24 26.61
N GLU A 413 25.12 -16.00 26.57
CA GLU A 413 24.41 -14.84 27.11
C GLU A 413 23.21 -14.44 26.24
N LEU A 414 23.28 -14.66 24.92
CA LEU A 414 22.14 -14.51 24.02
C LEU A 414 21.07 -15.57 24.26
N GLU A 415 21.49 -16.82 24.51
CA GLU A 415 20.56 -17.91 24.78
C GLU A 415 19.72 -17.64 26.04
N LEU A 416 20.28 -16.94 27.02
CA LEU A 416 19.56 -16.48 28.22
C LEU A 416 18.48 -15.43 27.93
N LEU A 417 18.53 -14.77 26.77
CA LEU A 417 17.50 -13.83 26.28
C LEU A 417 16.42 -14.53 25.44
N CYS A 418 16.68 -15.73 24.93
CA CYS A 418 15.70 -16.49 24.16
C CYS A 418 14.48 -16.86 25.03
N GLY A 419 13.32 -16.91 24.39
CA GLY A 419 12.08 -17.33 25.04
C GLY A 419 10.84 -16.75 24.40
N ARG A 420 9.71 -17.09 25.00
CA ARG A 420 8.38 -16.59 24.64
C ARG A 420 8.01 -15.49 25.62
N TYR A 421 7.56 -14.35 25.13
CA TYR A 421 7.21 -13.18 25.92
C TYR A 421 5.77 -12.78 25.60
N LYS A 422 4.94 -12.67 26.63
CA LYS A 422 3.51 -12.38 26.50
C LYS A 422 3.29 -10.89 26.24
N ALA A 423 2.93 -10.55 25.00
CA ALA A 423 2.65 -9.18 24.58
C ALA A 423 1.18 -8.78 24.79
N GLY A 424 0.28 -9.76 24.71
CA GLY A 424 -1.16 -9.56 24.87
C GLY A 424 -1.90 -10.87 25.20
N PRO A 425 -3.25 -10.84 25.23
CA PRO A 425 -4.05 -12.02 25.54
C PRO A 425 -3.84 -13.21 24.60
N ASP A 426 -3.57 -12.92 23.32
CA ASP A 426 -3.28 -13.93 22.28
C ASP A 426 -2.10 -13.49 21.39
N GLU A 427 -1.15 -12.75 21.98
CA GLU A 427 0.03 -12.23 21.29
C GLU A 427 1.30 -12.63 22.03
N VAL A 428 2.17 -13.37 21.34
CA VAL A 428 3.45 -13.85 21.84
C VAL A 428 4.57 -13.34 20.95
N VAL A 429 5.54 -12.68 21.58
CA VAL A 429 6.84 -12.37 20.99
C VAL A 429 7.77 -13.55 21.28
N CYS A 430 8.18 -14.26 20.25
CA CYS A 430 9.18 -15.32 20.35
C CYS A 430 10.55 -14.75 19.97
N LEU A 431 11.53 -14.90 20.86
CA LEU A 431 12.94 -14.64 20.55
C LEU A 431 13.72 -15.94 20.51
N HIS A 432 14.40 -16.20 19.40
CA HIS A 432 15.38 -17.28 19.28
C HIS A 432 16.71 -16.75 18.77
N ARG A 433 17.78 -17.47 19.05
CA ARG A 433 19.13 -17.10 18.63
C ARG A 433 19.42 -17.63 17.23
N GLU A 434 20.03 -16.78 16.41
CA GLU A 434 20.69 -17.17 15.18
C GLU A 434 22.12 -16.63 15.19
N LYS A 435 23.10 -17.52 15.32
CA LYS A 435 24.53 -17.15 15.43
C LYS A 435 24.75 -16.14 16.58
N ASN A 436 25.09 -14.90 16.25
CA ASN A 436 25.45 -13.80 17.15
C ASN A 436 24.35 -12.73 17.27
N TYR A 437 23.13 -13.01 16.82
CA TYR A 437 21.98 -12.12 16.95
C TYR A 437 20.72 -12.90 17.35
N LEU A 438 19.66 -12.17 17.69
CA LEU A 438 18.34 -12.73 17.97
C LEU A 438 17.43 -12.51 16.76
N VAL A 439 16.44 -13.38 16.62
CA VAL A 439 15.34 -13.22 15.67
C VAL A 439 14.05 -13.23 16.47
N GLU A 440 13.22 -12.25 16.16
CA GLU A 440 11.89 -12.10 16.70
C GLU A 440 10.86 -12.64 15.70
N ASN A 441 9.86 -13.35 16.23
CA ASN A 441 8.63 -13.66 15.52
C ASN A 441 7.45 -13.39 16.44
N ILE A 442 6.48 -12.60 15.98
CA ILE A 442 5.22 -12.38 16.68
C ILE A 442 4.20 -13.40 16.19
N ASN A 443 3.68 -14.26 17.07
CA ASN A 443 2.69 -15.31 16.75
C ASN A 443 3.09 -16.26 15.60
N GLY A 444 4.39 -16.40 15.32
CA GLY A 444 4.91 -17.17 14.18
C GLY A 444 4.85 -16.43 12.84
N GLY A 445 4.69 -15.11 12.86
CA GLY A 445 4.77 -14.23 11.70
C GLY A 445 6.19 -14.05 11.16
N ASN A 446 6.39 -13.00 10.35
CA ASN A 446 7.69 -12.75 9.71
C ASN A 446 8.81 -12.51 10.72
N ALA A 447 10.01 -12.99 10.37
CA ALA A 447 11.21 -12.83 11.17
C ALA A 447 11.70 -11.38 11.17
N ILE A 448 12.00 -10.86 12.36
CA ILE A 448 12.60 -9.53 12.57
C ILE A 448 13.93 -9.71 13.26
N TYR A 449 14.98 -9.20 12.63
CA TYR A 449 16.33 -9.33 13.15
C TYR A 449 16.54 -8.38 14.32
N CYS A 450 17.19 -8.89 15.36
CA CYS A 450 17.36 -8.21 16.63
C CYS A 450 18.84 -8.25 17.04
N PHE A 451 19.45 -7.09 17.22
CA PHE A 451 20.88 -7.00 17.54
C PHE A 451 21.09 -6.45 18.95
N PRO A 452 22.02 -7.02 19.74
CA PRO A 452 22.38 -6.44 21.02
C PRO A 452 23.01 -5.06 20.86
N ILE A 453 22.57 -4.11 21.69
CA ILE A 453 23.15 -2.76 21.79
C ILE A 453 23.71 -2.48 23.18
N ALA A 454 23.39 -3.33 24.17
CA ALA A 454 24.07 -3.49 25.45
C ALA A 454 23.74 -4.90 25.99
N LYS A 455 24.31 -5.26 27.16
CA LYS A 455 24.06 -6.57 27.79
C LYS A 455 22.58 -6.92 27.93
N ASP A 456 21.75 -5.93 28.30
CA ASP A 456 20.33 -6.11 28.60
C ASP A 456 19.42 -5.37 27.62
N SER A 457 19.92 -5.04 26.42
CA SER A 457 19.11 -4.34 25.43
C SER A 457 19.43 -4.73 24.00
N ILE A 458 18.38 -4.74 23.20
CA ILE A 458 18.40 -5.05 21.77
C ILE A 458 17.75 -3.93 20.97
N ILE A 459 18.01 -3.92 19.67
CA ILE A 459 17.28 -3.12 18.69
C ILE A 459 16.47 -4.06 17.78
N PHE A 460 15.21 -3.72 17.53
CA PHE A 460 14.38 -4.36 16.50
C PHE A 460 14.61 -3.65 15.17
N THR A 461 15.18 -4.34 14.18
CA THR A 461 15.69 -3.68 12.98
C THR A 461 14.60 -3.17 12.04
N ASP A 462 13.35 -3.62 12.17
CA ASP A 462 12.26 -3.20 11.28
C ASP A 462 11.47 -2.00 11.82
N TYR A 463 11.62 -1.69 13.12
CA TYR A 463 10.85 -0.63 13.80
C TYR A 463 11.71 0.51 14.35
N ASN A 464 13.04 0.38 14.38
CA ASN A 464 13.93 1.31 15.11
C ASN A 464 13.54 1.47 16.60
N VAL A 465 13.11 0.36 17.20
CA VAL A 465 12.68 0.30 18.60
C VAL A 465 13.76 -0.38 19.41
N LYS A 466 13.97 0.09 20.63
CA LYS A 466 14.82 -0.57 21.62
C LYS A 466 13.99 -1.48 22.51
N GLY A 467 14.49 -2.69 22.74
CA GLY A 467 13.99 -3.63 23.73
C GLY A 467 14.94 -3.68 24.93
N PHE A 468 14.36 -3.81 26.13
CA PHE A 468 15.08 -3.84 27.40
C PHE A 468 14.65 -5.07 28.19
N PHE A 469 15.63 -5.85 28.66
CA PHE A 469 15.39 -7.06 29.44
C PHE A 469 15.53 -6.80 30.93
N LYS A 470 14.70 -7.46 31.73
CA LYS A 470 15.01 -7.73 33.14
C LYS A 470 15.39 -9.19 33.27
N ARG A 471 16.37 -9.48 34.13
CA ARG A 471 16.93 -10.82 34.32
C ARG A 471 16.89 -11.25 35.78
N THR A 472 16.91 -12.56 36.00
CA THR A 472 17.24 -13.18 37.29
C THR A 472 18.73 -13.04 37.62
N ALA A 473 19.12 -13.44 38.84
CA ALA A 473 20.53 -13.42 39.28
C ALA A 473 21.45 -14.34 38.46
N ASP A 474 20.92 -15.46 37.95
CA ASP A 474 21.59 -16.38 37.02
C ASP A 474 21.58 -15.89 35.56
N GLY A 475 21.05 -14.69 35.30
CA GLY A 475 21.15 -14.02 34.01
C GLY A 475 20.05 -14.36 33.01
N ARG A 476 19.10 -15.25 33.33
CA ARG A 476 17.96 -15.56 32.46
C ARG A 476 17.00 -14.40 32.40
N ALA A 477 16.59 -14.00 31.19
CA ALA A 477 15.56 -12.99 31.03
C ALA A 477 14.23 -13.44 31.65
N ILE A 478 13.53 -12.52 32.30
CA ILE A 478 12.20 -12.73 32.89
C ILE A 478 11.14 -11.81 32.28
N SER A 479 11.57 -10.72 31.64
CA SER A 479 10.68 -9.84 30.91
C SER A 479 11.42 -9.07 29.82
N LEU A 480 10.67 -8.66 28.81
CA LEU A 480 11.11 -7.78 27.72
C LEU A 480 10.19 -6.56 27.64
N GLN A 481 10.74 -5.35 27.64
CA GLN A 481 9.98 -4.11 27.50
C GLN A 481 10.46 -3.34 26.27
N THR A 482 9.54 -2.90 25.43
CA THR A 482 9.83 -2.00 24.32
C THR A 482 9.58 -0.54 24.72
N ALA A 483 10.21 0.41 24.02
CA ALA A 483 10.06 1.84 24.28
C ALA A 483 8.61 2.38 24.12
N PHE A 484 7.72 1.64 23.45
CA PHE A 484 6.32 2.04 23.22
C PHE A 484 5.33 1.41 24.21
N GLN A 485 5.76 0.43 24.99
CA GLN A 485 4.89 -0.30 25.91
C GLN A 485 5.01 0.25 27.34
N ASN A 486 3.85 0.53 27.94
CA ASN A 486 3.75 0.97 29.33
C ASN A 486 4.05 -0.16 30.33
N GLN A 487 3.89 -1.43 29.92
CA GLN A 487 4.11 -2.61 30.75
C GLN A 487 5.09 -3.58 30.08
N PRO A 488 5.98 -4.22 30.84
CA PRO A 488 6.89 -5.23 30.30
C PRO A 488 6.14 -6.52 29.95
N MET A 489 6.59 -7.18 28.88
CA MET A 489 6.12 -8.50 28.48
C MET A 489 6.78 -9.55 29.35
N SER A 490 6.00 -10.27 30.14
CA SER A 490 6.51 -11.35 30.99
C SER A 490 6.95 -12.54 30.14
N ARG A 491 8.06 -13.17 30.53
CA ARG A 491 8.50 -14.43 29.91
C ARG A 491 7.51 -15.53 30.30
N MET A 492 6.99 -16.20 29.28
CA MET A 492 6.06 -17.31 29.41
C MET A 492 6.78 -18.60 29.80
N GLY A 493 6.06 -19.47 30.51
CA GLY A 493 6.51 -20.85 30.75
C GLY A 493 6.43 -21.69 29.47
N ASP A 494 7.21 -22.77 29.41
CA ASP A 494 7.26 -23.65 28.22
C ASP A 494 5.90 -24.33 27.95
N GLU A 495 5.09 -24.53 29.00
CA GLU A 495 3.73 -25.09 28.91
C GLU A 495 2.61 -24.04 28.98
N GLU A 496 2.96 -22.75 29.09
CA GLU A 496 1.97 -21.67 29.02
C GLU A 496 1.63 -21.40 27.54
N PHE A 497 0.37 -21.54 27.16
CA PHE A 497 -0.09 -21.33 25.78
C PHE A 497 -1.11 -20.18 25.73
N THR A 498 -1.08 -19.40 24.66
CA THR A 498 -2.17 -18.50 24.33
C THR A 498 -3.37 -19.26 23.74
N PRO A 499 -4.56 -18.64 23.66
CA PRO A 499 -5.73 -19.29 23.07
C PRO A 499 -5.49 -19.86 21.65
N SER A 500 -4.82 -19.11 20.77
CA SER A 500 -4.47 -19.59 19.42
C SER A 500 -3.44 -20.71 19.43
N GLU A 501 -2.48 -20.71 20.36
CA GLU A 501 -1.54 -21.81 20.50
C GLU A 501 -2.22 -23.07 21.06
N CYS A 502 -3.19 -22.92 21.96
CA CYS A 502 -4.06 -24.01 22.41
C CYS A 502 -4.81 -24.66 21.24
N LEU A 503 -5.35 -23.87 20.30
CA LEU A 503 -5.95 -24.42 19.07
C LEU A 503 -4.92 -25.23 18.26
N LYS A 504 -3.72 -24.69 18.02
CA LYS A 504 -2.63 -25.41 17.30
C LYS A 504 -2.25 -26.71 18.01
N ALA A 505 -2.29 -26.71 19.34
CA ALA A 505 -1.99 -27.87 20.19
C ALA A 505 -3.20 -28.81 20.39
N LYS A 506 -4.34 -28.56 19.72
CA LYS A 506 -5.60 -29.32 19.85
C LYS A 506 -6.19 -29.31 21.27
N LYS A 507 -5.88 -28.29 22.07
CA LYS A 507 -6.41 -28.01 23.41
C LYS A 507 -7.64 -27.11 23.31
N TYR A 508 -8.71 -27.64 22.73
CA TYR A 508 -9.87 -26.82 22.32
C TYR A 508 -10.67 -26.25 23.49
N VAL A 509 -10.72 -26.95 24.63
CA VAL A 509 -11.43 -26.49 25.82
C VAL A 509 -10.74 -25.26 26.41
N GLU A 510 -9.42 -25.33 26.53
CA GLU A 510 -8.58 -24.25 27.02
C GLU A 510 -8.55 -23.07 26.04
N ALA A 511 -8.50 -23.35 24.74
CA ALA A 511 -8.61 -22.31 23.71
C ALA A 511 -9.94 -21.56 23.83
N LYS A 512 -11.06 -22.27 23.92
CA LYS A 512 -12.40 -21.68 24.03
C LYS A 512 -12.52 -20.79 25.27
N ALA A 513 -12.11 -21.29 26.44
CA ALA A 513 -12.11 -20.51 27.68
C ALA A 513 -11.21 -19.27 27.58
N GLY A 514 -10.06 -19.39 26.91
CA GLY A 514 -9.15 -18.28 26.66
C GLY A 514 -9.74 -17.19 25.76
N PHE A 515 -10.38 -17.57 24.64
CA PHE A 515 -11.07 -16.61 23.77
C PHE A 515 -12.30 -15.99 24.43
N GLU A 516 -13.02 -16.74 25.26
CA GLU A 516 -14.15 -16.22 26.04
C GLU A 516 -13.71 -15.07 26.96
N ALA A 517 -12.57 -15.24 27.64
CA ALA A 517 -12.00 -14.21 28.52
C ALA A 517 -11.58 -12.92 27.78
N MET A 518 -11.33 -12.98 26.46
CA MET A 518 -10.96 -11.83 25.65
C MET A 518 -12.12 -10.89 25.33
N LYS A 519 -13.38 -11.33 25.49
CA LYS A 519 -14.60 -10.54 25.22
C LYS A 519 -14.59 -9.86 23.84
N MET A 520 -14.25 -10.65 22.82
CA MET A 520 -14.27 -10.20 21.43
C MET A 520 -15.68 -9.78 21.01
N ASN A 521 -15.79 -8.78 20.12
CA ASN A 521 -17.06 -8.48 19.47
C ASN A 521 -17.37 -9.49 18.35
N GLU A 522 -18.60 -9.44 17.82
CA GLU A 522 -19.07 -10.41 16.81
C GLU A 522 -18.14 -10.47 15.59
N TYR A 523 -17.59 -9.34 15.18
CA TYR A 523 -16.77 -9.25 13.98
C TYR A 523 -15.39 -9.87 14.23
N GLN A 524 -14.80 -9.61 15.39
CA GLN A 524 -13.50 -10.16 15.78
C GLN A 524 -13.55 -11.69 15.87
N ILE A 525 -14.55 -12.25 16.57
CA ILE A 525 -14.65 -13.70 16.77
C ILE A 525 -15.01 -14.44 15.47
N THR A 526 -15.90 -13.86 14.63
CA THR A 526 -16.25 -14.46 13.33
C THR A 526 -15.14 -14.33 12.29
N TYR A 527 -14.32 -13.28 12.35
CA TYR A 527 -13.11 -13.16 11.53
C TYR A 527 -12.05 -14.18 11.95
N LEU A 528 -11.85 -14.37 13.25
CA LEU A 528 -10.95 -15.42 13.75
C LEU A 528 -11.38 -16.81 13.26
N ALA A 529 -12.67 -17.14 13.34
CA ALA A 529 -13.19 -18.38 12.79
C ALA A 529 -12.94 -18.50 11.28
N TYR A 530 -13.13 -17.41 10.54
CA TYR A 530 -12.87 -17.34 9.10
C TYR A 530 -11.40 -17.64 8.75
N GLU A 531 -10.44 -17.09 9.50
CA GLU A 531 -9.00 -17.34 9.31
C GLU A 531 -8.68 -18.84 9.42
N TRP A 532 -9.17 -19.50 10.46
CA TRP A 532 -8.95 -20.94 10.67
C TRP A 532 -9.65 -21.82 9.63
N LEU A 533 -10.84 -21.41 9.20
CA LEU A 533 -11.60 -22.07 8.14
C LEU A 533 -10.92 -21.95 6.78
N ASN A 534 -10.25 -20.83 6.49
CA ASN A 534 -9.67 -20.56 5.16
C ASN A 534 -8.15 -20.72 5.10
N LYS A 535 -7.52 -21.09 6.21
CA LYS A 535 -6.10 -21.46 6.26
C LYS A 535 -5.82 -22.61 5.29
N LYS A 536 -4.57 -22.73 4.84
CA LYS A 536 -4.12 -23.82 3.97
C LYS A 536 -2.99 -24.62 4.63
N PRO A 537 -3.23 -25.89 5.04
CA PRO A 537 -4.53 -26.56 5.12
C PRO A 537 -5.43 -25.94 6.22
N ALA A 538 -6.75 -26.09 6.05
CA ALA A 538 -7.73 -25.60 7.03
C ALA A 538 -7.70 -26.45 8.29
N ASP A 539 -7.96 -25.84 9.45
CA ASP A 539 -8.18 -26.55 10.71
C ASP A 539 -9.65 -26.40 11.10
N LEU A 540 -10.46 -27.33 10.57
CA LEU A 540 -11.90 -27.32 10.73
C LEU A 540 -12.32 -27.46 12.20
N GLN A 541 -11.59 -28.24 12.99
CA GLN A 541 -11.93 -28.41 14.40
C GLN A 541 -11.66 -27.13 15.20
N ALA A 542 -10.54 -26.44 14.91
CA ALA A 542 -10.28 -25.13 15.49
C ALA A 542 -11.34 -24.09 15.10
N ALA A 543 -11.69 -24.02 13.81
CA ALA A 543 -12.75 -23.14 13.31
C ALA A 543 -14.09 -23.43 14.00
N LYS A 544 -14.46 -24.71 14.12
CA LYS A 544 -15.69 -25.15 14.83
C LYS A 544 -15.71 -24.67 16.28
N THR A 545 -14.62 -24.85 17.02
CA THR A 545 -14.52 -24.41 18.43
C THR A 545 -14.76 -22.91 18.59
N ILE A 546 -14.24 -22.09 17.68
CA ILE A 546 -14.47 -20.64 17.69
C ILE A 546 -15.92 -20.31 17.30
N LEU A 547 -16.50 -21.01 16.32
CA LEU A 547 -17.88 -20.81 15.89
C LEU A 547 -18.91 -21.21 16.96
N GLU A 548 -18.61 -22.24 17.76
CA GLU A 548 -19.42 -22.62 18.92
C GLU A 548 -19.44 -21.47 19.95
N LEU A 549 -18.27 -20.91 20.28
CA LEU A 549 -18.19 -19.74 21.17
C LEU A 549 -18.90 -18.51 20.59
N ALA A 550 -18.76 -18.26 19.29
CA ALA A 550 -19.42 -17.15 18.61
C ALA A 550 -20.95 -17.28 18.68
N ALA A 551 -21.48 -18.49 18.50
CA ALA A 551 -22.92 -18.75 18.62
C ALA A 551 -23.44 -18.61 20.06
N GLU A 552 -22.62 -18.97 21.06
CA GLU A 552 -22.96 -18.76 22.48
C GLU A 552 -22.99 -17.28 22.86
N GLN A 553 -22.03 -16.49 22.37
CA GLN A 553 -21.91 -15.06 22.69
C GLN A 553 -22.84 -14.17 21.85
N HIS A 554 -23.17 -14.61 20.63
CA HIS A 554 -23.95 -13.85 19.65
C HIS A 554 -25.01 -14.74 18.95
N PRO A 555 -25.98 -15.29 19.71
CA PRO A 555 -26.96 -16.26 19.19
C PRO A 555 -27.89 -15.70 18.10
N ASP A 556 -28.04 -14.38 18.01
CA ASP A 556 -28.91 -13.70 17.04
C ASP A 556 -28.13 -13.04 15.89
N SER A 557 -26.85 -13.38 15.70
CA SER A 557 -26.00 -12.76 14.68
C SER A 557 -26.07 -13.51 13.34
N ALA A 558 -26.52 -12.79 12.31
CA ALA A 558 -26.51 -13.25 10.93
C ALA A 558 -25.10 -13.64 10.46
N ILE A 559 -24.07 -12.89 10.87
CA ILE A 559 -22.67 -13.15 10.48
C ILE A 559 -22.20 -14.50 11.04
N VAL A 560 -22.57 -14.83 12.28
CA VAL A 560 -22.22 -16.11 12.92
C VAL A 560 -22.83 -17.28 12.16
N TYR A 561 -24.12 -17.22 11.83
CA TYR A 561 -24.78 -18.29 11.06
C TYR A 561 -24.26 -18.39 9.63
N ASN A 562 -23.90 -17.26 9.01
CA ASN A 562 -23.25 -17.28 7.71
C ASN A 562 -21.93 -18.08 7.75
N ARG A 563 -21.10 -17.86 8.77
CA ARG A 563 -19.84 -18.61 8.96
C ARG A 563 -20.05 -20.08 9.29
N TRP A 564 -21.09 -20.43 10.04
CA TRP A 564 -21.49 -21.83 10.20
C TRP A 564 -21.88 -22.47 8.85
N GLY A 565 -22.59 -21.74 8.00
CA GLY A 565 -22.88 -22.16 6.63
C GLY A 565 -21.61 -22.47 5.84
N ASP A 566 -20.64 -21.55 5.86
CA ASP A 566 -19.33 -21.72 5.21
C ASP A 566 -18.58 -22.96 5.74
N TYR A 567 -18.61 -23.18 7.06
CA TYR A 567 -18.02 -24.36 7.70
C TYR A 567 -18.65 -25.67 7.20
N TYR A 568 -19.99 -25.75 7.18
CA TYR A 568 -20.69 -26.94 6.72
C TYR A 568 -20.43 -27.23 5.24
N LEU A 569 -20.30 -26.19 4.41
CA LEU A 569 -19.88 -26.37 3.02
C LEU A 569 -18.48 -26.97 2.90
N GLN A 570 -17.52 -26.55 3.73
CA GLN A 570 -16.17 -27.12 3.69
C GLN A 570 -16.11 -28.61 4.03
N ILE A 571 -17.03 -29.09 4.87
CA ILE A 571 -17.15 -30.52 5.20
C ILE A 571 -18.15 -31.28 4.31
N ASN A 572 -18.65 -30.64 3.24
CA ASN A 572 -19.65 -31.16 2.32
C ASN A 572 -21.00 -31.54 2.97
N ASP A 573 -21.38 -30.88 4.07
CA ASP A 573 -22.67 -31.03 4.75
C ASP A 573 -23.65 -29.95 4.25
N VAL A 574 -24.09 -30.11 3.00
CA VAL A 574 -25.01 -29.17 2.33
C VAL A 574 -26.31 -28.95 3.12
N PRO A 575 -26.97 -29.97 3.72
CA PRO A 575 -28.18 -29.76 4.51
C PRO A 575 -27.99 -28.79 5.68
N ASN A 576 -26.92 -28.95 6.46
CA ASN A 576 -26.65 -28.05 7.58
C ASN A 576 -26.15 -26.66 7.12
N ALA A 577 -25.48 -26.59 5.97
CA ALA A 577 -25.15 -25.30 5.37
C ALA A 577 -26.41 -24.50 5.02
N ILE A 578 -27.37 -25.13 4.32
CA ILE A 578 -28.66 -24.51 3.99
C ILE A 578 -29.44 -24.12 5.25
N LEU A 579 -29.43 -24.97 6.28
CA LEU A 579 -30.11 -24.67 7.55
C LEU A 579 -29.57 -23.38 8.18
N ASN A 580 -28.26 -23.18 8.20
CA ASN A 580 -27.65 -21.99 8.78
C ASN A 580 -27.86 -20.75 7.88
N TYR A 581 -27.74 -20.87 6.57
CA TYR A 581 -28.08 -19.79 5.64
C TYR A 581 -29.55 -19.35 5.74
N LYS A 582 -30.48 -20.26 6.03
CA LYS A 582 -31.88 -19.90 6.33
C LYS A 582 -32.03 -19.11 7.63
N LYS A 583 -31.23 -19.39 8.66
CA LYS A 583 -31.18 -18.58 9.88
C LYS A 583 -30.68 -17.16 9.59
N VAL A 584 -29.71 -17.01 8.68
CA VAL A 584 -29.28 -15.70 8.19
C VAL A 584 -30.45 -14.94 7.59
N LEU A 585 -31.23 -15.56 6.70
CA LEU A 585 -32.41 -14.92 6.08
C LEU A 585 -33.55 -14.63 7.06
N ALA A 586 -33.66 -15.37 8.17
CA ALA A 586 -34.62 -15.05 9.22
C ALA A 586 -34.27 -13.75 9.95
N ILE A 587 -32.98 -13.41 10.02
CA ILE A 587 -32.45 -12.17 10.63
C ILE A 587 -32.36 -11.05 9.59
N GLU A 588 -31.93 -11.38 8.36
CA GLU A 588 -31.71 -10.47 7.23
C GLU A 588 -32.48 -10.96 5.97
N PRO A 589 -33.80 -10.72 5.88
CA PRO A 589 -34.63 -11.27 4.79
C PRO A 589 -34.20 -10.83 3.38
N ASP A 590 -33.63 -9.64 3.26
CA ASP A 590 -33.24 -9.03 1.99
C ASP A 590 -31.81 -9.38 1.55
N ASN A 591 -31.13 -10.34 2.21
CA ASN A 591 -29.77 -10.73 1.87
C ASN A 591 -29.73 -11.53 0.54
N ALA A 592 -29.57 -10.81 -0.56
CA ALA A 592 -29.58 -11.36 -1.92
C ALA A 592 -28.50 -12.43 -2.17
N GLN A 593 -27.31 -12.25 -1.58
CA GLN A 593 -26.19 -13.18 -1.74
C GLN A 593 -26.48 -14.55 -1.11
N ILE A 594 -27.10 -14.55 0.07
CA ILE A 594 -27.46 -15.79 0.77
C ILE A 594 -28.61 -16.51 0.07
N ASN A 595 -29.61 -15.75 -0.40
CA ASN A 595 -30.68 -16.30 -1.24
C ASN A 595 -30.13 -16.98 -2.49
N GLU A 596 -29.19 -16.34 -3.19
CA GLU A 596 -28.54 -16.95 -4.36
C GLU A 596 -27.75 -18.21 -3.99
N THR A 597 -26.98 -18.16 -2.90
CA THR A 597 -26.18 -19.29 -2.41
C THR A 597 -27.06 -20.51 -2.11
N ILE A 598 -28.17 -20.34 -1.38
CA ILE A 598 -29.14 -21.42 -1.11
C ILE A 598 -29.70 -21.97 -2.42
N ASN A 599 -30.11 -21.10 -3.35
CA ASN A 599 -30.66 -21.52 -4.64
C ASN A 599 -29.64 -22.31 -5.49
N GLN A 600 -28.35 -21.98 -5.39
CA GLN A 600 -27.29 -22.74 -6.05
C GLN A 600 -27.10 -24.12 -5.40
N LEU A 601 -27.12 -24.19 -4.07
CA LEU A 601 -26.95 -25.44 -3.30
C LEU A 601 -28.14 -26.40 -3.41
N LEU A 602 -29.34 -25.90 -3.71
CA LEU A 602 -30.54 -26.70 -3.94
C LEU A 602 -30.64 -27.26 -5.38
N LYS A 603 -29.73 -26.88 -6.28
CA LYS A 603 -29.68 -27.47 -7.62
C LYS A 603 -29.19 -28.92 -7.51
N PRO A 604 -29.83 -29.86 -8.21
CA PRO A 604 -29.50 -31.28 -8.16
C PRO A 604 -28.12 -31.62 -8.72
#